data_AF-A0A2R5L4S0-F1
#
_entry.id   AF-A0A2R5L4S0-F1
#
_cell.length_a   1.000
_cell.length_b   1.000
_cell.length_c   1.000
_cell.angle_alpha   90.00
_cell.angle_beta   90.00
_cell.angle_gamma   90.00
#
_symmetry.space_group_name_H-M   'P 1'
#
loop_
_entity.id
_entity.type
_entity.pdbx_description
1 polymer ?
#
loop_
_entity_poly.entity_id
_entity_poly.type
_entity_poly.pdbx_seq_one_letter_code
_entity_poly.pdbx_strand_id
1 'polypeptide(L)'
;MLQVVVFLTGCCFVASVHAACNKGPFDAKKSIIGPGTGKYYLVKSTYLQNISCLYVVPPPEWTTFPTEYSFGYKEGKKWVQKKETVNGEGPNIIDSDAGFGVTNTTLVYSDYKECDVGLFHGGKVGGPYVELWKHSDAKKGSEGLKCCQKYFRKELEKQGKSKDDFKKVDKHCKNPA
;
A
#
# COMPACT_ATOMS: atom_id res chain seq x y z
N MET A 1 20.92 15.44 64.13
CA MET A 1 20.37 15.87 62.83
C MET A 1 20.43 14.68 61.88
N LEU A 2 19.29 14.01 61.63
CA LEU A 2 19.20 12.91 60.68
C LEU A 2 19.05 13.51 59.26
N GLN A 3 20.05 13.30 58.40
CA GLN A 3 19.94 13.65 56.98
C GLN A 3 19.13 12.58 56.24
N VAL A 4 17.97 12.96 55.72
CA VAL A 4 17.16 12.15 54.82
C VAL A 4 17.75 12.28 53.41
N VAL A 5 18.36 11.21 52.91
CA VAL A 5 18.82 11.11 51.52
C VAL A 5 17.61 10.73 50.66
N VAL A 6 17.14 11.67 49.83
CA VAL A 6 16.06 11.43 48.87
C VAL A 6 16.67 10.77 47.62
N PHE A 7 16.47 9.45 47.49
CA PHE A 7 16.75 8.73 46.25
C PHE A 7 15.62 9.04 45.24
N LEU A 8 15.87 10.00 44.35
CA LEU A 8 15.07 10.21 43.14
C LEU A 8 15.35 9.06 42.15
N THR A 9 14.61 7.96 42.29
CA THR A 9 14.49 6.96 41.23
C THR A 9 13.71 7.58 40.07
N GLY A 10 14.45 8.25 39.17
CA GLY A 10 13.93 8.72 37.90
C GLY A 10 13.51 7.52 37.06
N CYS A 11 12.22 7.22 37.04
CA CYS A 11 11.63 6.33 36.04
C CYS A 11 11.90 6.94 34.67
N CYS A 12 12.88 6.39 33.96
CA CYS A 12 13.05 6.59 32.52
C CYS A 12 11.82 6.00 31.81
N PHE A 13 10.72 6.75 31.78
CA PHE A 13 9.67 6.53 30.81
C PHE A 13 10.28 6.84 29.45
N VAL A 14 10.78 5.79 28.78
CA VAL A 14 11.14 5.85 27.37
C VAL A 14 9.81 6.08 26.64
N ALA A 15 9.44 7.34 26.47
CA ALA A 15 8.36 7.73 25.60
C ALA A 15 8.77 7.31 24.18
N SER A 16 8.39 6.09 23.79
CA SER A 16 8.50 5.64 22.40
C SER A 16 7.55 6.51 21.58
N VAL A 17 8.07 7.64 21.07
CA VAL A 17 7.38 8.50 20.11
C VAL A 17 7.18 7.69 18.85
N HIS A 18 6.07 6.95 18.77
CA HIS A 18 5.65 6.34 17.52
C HIS A 18 5.28 7.49 16.59
N ALA A 19 5.93 7.58 15.43
CA ALA A 19 5.56 8.55 14.41
C ALA A 19 4.07 8.38 14.09
N ALA A 20 3.30 9.47 14.21
CA ALA A 20 1.89 9.43 13.91
C ALA A 20 1.67 9.12 12.42
N CYS A 21 0.70 8.25 12.11
CA CYS A 21 0.36 7.93 10.72
C CYS A 21 -0.05 9.20 9.96
N ASN A 22 0.37 9.29 8.69
CA ASN A 22 -0.07 10.34 7.76
C ASN A 22 -1.59 10.53 7.76
N LYS A 23 -2.00 11.79 7.61
CA LYS A 23 -3.40 12.20 7.46
C LYS A 23 -3.62 12.71 6.04
N GLY A 24 -4.79 12.41 5.50
CA GLY A 24 -5.19 12.90 4.18
C GLY A 24 -5.56 14.39 4.17
N PRO A 25 -5.99 14.93 3.01
CA PRO A 25 -6.19 14.21 1.75
C PRO A 25 -4.89 13.65 1.17
N PHE A 26 -4.98 12.50 0.49
CA PHE A 26 -3.82 11.86 -0.13
C PHE A 26 -3.70 12.29 -1.59
N ASP A 27 -2.46 12.42 -2.05
CA ASP A 27 -2.12 12.79 -3.42
C ASP A 27 -1.74 11.52 -4.21
N ALA A 28 -2.55 11.20 -5.21
CA ALA A 28 -2.38 10.03 -6.06
C ALA A 28 -1.07 10.08 -6.86
N LYS A 29 -0.68 11.23 -7.42
CA LYS A 29 0.56 11.35 -8.20
C LYS A 29 1.78 11.08 -7.32
N LYS A 30 1.76 11.60 -6.09
CA LYS A 30 2.80 11.36 -5.10
C LYS A 30 2.86 9.90 -4.65
N SER A 31 1.72 9.24 -4.49
CA SER A 31 1.65 7.80 -4.18
C SER A 31 2.13 6.92 -5.35
N ILE A 32 1.75 7.25 -6.59
CA ILE A 32 2.20 6.53 -7.79
C ILE A 32 3.73 6.59 -7.92
N ILE A 33 4.34 7.75 -7.66
CA ILE A 33 5.80 7.90 -7.67
C ILE A 33 6.44 7.18 -6.48
N GLY A 34 5.86 7.31 -5.28
CA GLY A 34 6.43 6.75 -4.05
C GLY A 34 7.87 7.24 -3.82
N PRO A 35 8.80 6.33 -3.47
CA PRO A 35 10.25 6.62 -3.41
C PRO A 35 10.94 6.89 -4.76
N GLY A 36 10.21 6.83 -5.90
CA GLY A 36 10.76 7.03 -7.24
C GLY A 36 11.60 5.87 -7.80
N THR A 37 11.73 4.77 -7.05
CA THR A 37 12.48 3.56 -7.43
C THR A 37 11.82 2.32 -6.80
N GLY A 38 12.30 1.12 -7.13
CA GLY A 38 11.84 -0.13 -6.52
C GLY A 38 10.58 -0.70 -7.17
N LYS A 39 9.78 -1.43 -6.39
CA LYS A 39 8.54 -2.10 -6.82
C LYS A 39 7.51 -2.03 -5.70
N TYR A 40 6.24 -1.85 -6.04
CA TYR A 40 5.13 -2.04 -5.12
C TYR A 40 4.44 -3.36 -5.39
N TYR A 41 4.19 -4.14 -4.35
CA TYR A 41 3.53 -5.44 -4.43
C TYR A 41 2.15 -5.37 -3.78
N LEU A 42 1.15 -5.93 -4.44
CA LEU A 42 -0.15 -6.17 -3.82
C LEU A 42 0.01 -7.31 -2.81
N VAL A 43 -0.11 -7.00 -1.53
CA VAL A 43 0.06 -7.98 -0.45
C VAL A 43 -1.28 -8.59 -0.07
N LYS A 44 -2.32 -7.76 0.06
CA LYS A 44 -3.67 -8.20 0.43
C LYS A 44 -4.71 -7.51 -0.44
N SER A 45 -5.73 -8.26 -0.84
CA SER A 45 -6.90 -7.71 -1.51
C SER A 45 -8.16 -8.47 -1.13
N THR A 46 -9.28 -7.75 -1.01
CA THR A 46 -10.62 -8.35 -0.92
C THR A 46 -11.18 -8.73 -2.29
N TYR A 47 -10.52 -8.35 -3.39
CA TYR A 47 -10.87 -8.80 -4.73
C TYR A 47 -10.28 -10.19 -5.00
N LEU A 48 -11.15 -11.16 -5.35
CA LEU A 48 -10.78 -12.56 -5.58
C LEU A 48 -10.33 -12.80 -7.03
N GLN A 49 -9.15 -12.29 -7.40
CA GLN A 49 -8.54 -12.57 -8.70
C GLN A 49 -7.75 -13.89 -8.73
N ASN A 50 -7.66 -14.58 -9.88
CA ASN A 50 -6.84 -15.79 -10.02
C ASN A 50 -5.37 -15.49 -10.42
N ILE A 51 -4.78 -14.46 -9.80
CA ILE A 51 -3.38 -14.08 -10.01
C ILE A 51 -2.67 -13.93 -8.67
N SER A 52 -1.34 -14.09 -8.70
CA SER A 52 -0.45 -13.94 -7.54
C SER A 52 0.75 -13.07 -7.88
N CYS A 53 1.46 -12.57 -6.87
CA CYS A 53 2.68 -11.77 -7.05
C CYS A 53 2.51 -10.53 -7.92
N LEU A 54 1.32 -9.91 -7.89
CA LEU A 54 1.09 -8.67 -8.62
C LEU A 54 2.01 -7.59 -8.06
N TYR A 55 2.76 -6.96 -8.97
CA TYR A 55 3.63 -5.85 -8.68
C TYR A 55 3.49 -4.77 -9.74
N VAL A 56 3.76 -3.52 -9.34
CA VAL A 56 3.90 -2.37 -10.21
C VAL A 56 5.29 -1.75 -10.01
N VAL A 57 5.84 -1.18 -11.07
CA VAL A 57 7.09 -0.41 -11.05
C VAL A 57 6.71 1.07 -11.06
N PRO A 58 7.00 1.82 -9.98
CA PRO A 58 6.71 3.24 -9.95
C PRO A 58 7.54 3.99 -11.00
N PRO A 59 6.97 5.02 -11.66
CA PRO A 59 7.72 5.89 -12.55
C PRO A 59 8.66 6.81 -11.75
N PRO A 60 9.70 7.38 -12.38
CA PRO A 60 10.64 8.27 -11.69
C PRO A 60 9.99 9.60 -11.24
N GLU A 61 10.61 10.28 -10.27
CA GLU A 61 10.04 11.49 -9.63
C GLU A 61 9.73 12.65 -10.61
N TRP A 62 10.48 12.76 -11.70
CA TRP A 62 10.31 13.83 -12.72
C TRP A 62 9.24 13.50 -13.77
N THR A 63 8.41 12.49 -13.54
CA THR A 63 7.41 12.04 -14.51
C THR A 63 6.24 13.02 -14.62
N THR A 64 5.83 13.29 -15.85
CA THR A 64 4.58 14.01 -16.15
C THR A 64 3.46 13.02 -16.36
N PHE A 65 2.27 13.31 -15.83
CA PHE A 65 1.09 12.46 -15.95
C PHE A 65 0.12 12.98 -17.03
N PRO A 66 -0.61 12.09 -17.74
CA PRO A 66 -0.56 10.63 -17.63
C PRO A 66 0.76 10.03 -18.13
N THR A 67 1.14 8.87 -17.62
CA THR A 67 2.41 8.21 -17.95
C THR A 67 2.23 6.70 -18.11
N GLU A 68 3.16 6.06 -18.84
CA GLU A 68 3.23 4.61 -18.87
C GLU A 68 3.89 4.06 -17.61
N TYR A 69 3.38 2.95 -17.09
CA TYR A 69 4.02 2.19 -16.03
C TYR A 69 4.06 0.70 -16.39
N SER A 70 5.04 0.00 -15.82
CA SER A 70 5.18 -1.45 -16.02
C SER A 70 4.63 -2.18 -14.81
N PHE A 71 3.93 -3.28 -15.05
CA PHE A 71 3.46 -4.16 -14.00
C PHE A 71 3.61 -5.62 -14.41
N GLY A 72 3.54 -6.51 -13.43
CA GLY A 72 3.61 -7.95 -13.69
C GLY A 72 2.99 -8.77 -12.59
N TYR A 73 2.65 -10.00 -12.93
CA TYR A 73 2.00 -10.94 -12.03
C TYR A 73 2.23 -12.37 -12.48
N LYS A 74 1.88 -13.34 -11.64
CA LYS A 74 1.90 -14.76 -11.96
C LYS A 74 0.50 -15.30 -12.21
N GLU A 75 0.36 -15.99 -13.35
CA GLU A 75 -0.75 -16.89 -13.66
C GLU A 75 -0.26 -18.33 -13.43
N GLY A 76 -0.62 -18.90 -12.28
CA GLY A 76 -0.04 -20.15 -11.80
C GLY A 76 1.48 -20.03 -11.61
N LYS A 77 2.27 -20.65 -12.50
CA LYS A 77 3.74 -20.62 -12.47
C LYS A 77 4.37 -19.67 -13.49
N LYS A 78 3.59 -19.11 -14.43
CA LYS A 78 4.11 -18.26 -15.51
C LYS A 78 4.06 -16.80 -15.10
N TRP A 79 5.14 -16.07 -15.38
CA TRP A 79 5.17 -14.62 -15.23
C TRP A 79 4.58 -13.96 -16.46
N VAL A 80 3.74 -12.96 -16.23
CA VAL A 80 3.20 -12.05 -17.23
C VAL A 80 3.69 -10.65 -16.88
N GLN A 81 4.13 -9.90 -17.87
CA GLN A 81 4.55 -8.50 -17.75
C GLN A 81 3.85 -7.69 -18.81
N LYS A 82 3.39 -6.50 -18.43
CA LYS A 82 2.65 -5.59 -19.30
C LYS A 82 3.03 -4.15 -18.99
N LYS A 83 2.65 -3.26 -19.90
CA LYS A 83 2.71 -1.82 -19.72
C LYS A 83 1.32 -1.25 -19.97
N GLU A 84 0.93 -0.31 -19.13
CA GLU A 84 -0.36 0.40 -19.21
C GLU A 84 -0.14 1.87 -18.83
N THR A 85 -1.19 2.67 -18.96
CA THR A 85 -1.15 4.11 -18.64
C THR A 85 -1.82 4.38 -17.29
N VAL A 86 -1.17 5.22 -16.48
CA VAL A 86 -1.68 5.69 -15.19
C VAL A 86 -1.76 7.21 -15.15
N ASN A 87 -2.78 7.73 -14.46
CA ASN A 87 -2.91 9.13 -14.06
C ASN A 87 -3.28 9.22 -12.56
N GLY A 88 -3.05 10.37 -11.95
CA GLY A 88 -3.48 10.67 -10.58
C GLY A 88 -4.33 11.93 -10.52
N GLU A 89 -5.48 11.86 -9.85
CA GLU A 89 -6.41 12.98 -9.66
C GLU A 89 -6.92 13.03 -8.21
N GLY A 90 -6.43 13.99 -7.43
CA GLY A 90 -6.71 14.03 -5.99
C GLY A 90 -6.25 12.72 -5.33
N PRO A 91 -7.13 11.99 -4.60
CA PRO A 91 -6.80 10.70 -4.01
C PRO A 91 -6.96 9.51 -4.97
N ASN A 92 -7.35 9.73 -6.23
CA ASN A 92 -7.68 8.66 -7.18
C ASN A 92 -6.51 8.35 -8.10
N ILE A 93 -6.09 7.09 -8.11
CA ILE A 93 -5.17 6.52 -9.10
C ILE A 93 -6.04 5.92 -10.21
N ILE A 94 -5.89 6.43 -11.43
CA ILE A 94 -6.71 6.05 -12.58
C ILE A 94 -5.81 5.28 -13.55
N ASP A 95 -6.07 4.00 -13.71
CA ASP A 95 -5.36 3.13 -14.65
C ASP A 95 -6.26 2.79 -15.83
N SER A 96 -5.67 2.73 -17.03
CA SER A 96 -6.33 2.15 -18.19
C SER A 96 -5.75 0.77 -18.44
N ASP A 97 -6.48 -0.29 -18.08
CA ASP A 97 -6.06 -1.68 -18.29
C ASP A 97 -6.92 -2.32 -19.40
N ALA A 98 -6.29 -2.90 -20.42
CA ALA A 98 -7.01 -3.48 -21.56
C ALA A 98 -7.96 -4.64 -21.16
N GLY A 99 -7.63 -5.37 -20.08
CA GLY A 99 -8.42 -6.45 -19.50
C GLY A 99 -9.54 -5.95 -18.59
N PHE A 100 -9.25 -5.07 -17.64
CA PHE A 100 -10.19 -4.60 -16.60
C PHE A 100 -11.00 -3.34 -16.99
N GLY A 101 -10.65 -2.69 -18.09
CA GLY A 101 -11.17 -1.37 -18.45
C GLY A 101 -10.47 -0.26 -17.67
N VAL A 102 -11.05 0.94 -17.65
CA VAL A 102 -10.58 1.99 -16.75
C VAL A 102 -10.84 1.55 -15.31
N THR A 103 -9.80 1.53 -14.48
CA THR A 103 -9.88 1.24 -13.06
C THR A 103 -9.53 2.47 -12.24
N ASN A 104 -10.13 2.57 -11.06
CA ASN A 104 -9.91 3.65 -10.11
C ASN A 104 -9.58 3.07 -8.73
N THR A 105 -8.41 3.40 -8.21
CA THR A 105 -8.04 3.14 -6.82
C THR A 105 -8.07 4.44 -6.02
N THR A 106 -9.03 4.58 -5.10
CA THR A 106 -9.10 5.72 -4.18
C THR A 106 -8.22 5.45 -2.96
N LEU A 107 -7.21 6.27 -2.72
CA LEU A 107 -6.32 6.19 -1.56
C LEU A 107 -7.06 6.50 -0.26
N VAL A 108 -7.05 5.54 0.67
CA VAL A 108 -7.50 5.74 2.06
C VAL A 108 -6.33 5.92 3.03
N TYR A 109 -5.13 5.52 2.60
CA TYR A 109 -3.87 5.82 3.28
C TYR A 109 -2.69 5.71 2.33
N SER A 110 -1.74 6.64 2.44
CA SER A 110 -0.42 6.52 1.84
C SER A 110 0.62 7.16 2.76
N ASP A 111 1.75 6.47 2.94
CA ASP A 111 2.93 7.08 3.54
C ASP A 111 3.88 7.69 2.49
N TYR A 112 3.55 7.52 1.20
CA TYR A 112 4.33 7.88 0.02
C TYR A 112 5.69 7.19 -0.06
N LYS A 113 5.92 6.10 0.70
CA LYS A 113 7.22 5.46 0.84
C LYS A 113 7.16 3.95 0.95
N GLU A 114 6.60 3.43 2.03
CA GLU A 114 6.65 2.01 2.35
C GLU A 114 5.40 1.26 1.88
N CYS A 115 4.24 1.91 1.83
CA CYS A 115 2.99 1.24 1.53
C CYS A 115 1.82 2.19 1.26
N ASP A 116 0.80 1.63 0.65
CA ASP A 116 -0.45 2.31 0.32
C ASP A 116 -1.64 1.40 0.65
N VAL A 117 -2.76 2.01 0.99
CA VAL A 117 -4.05 1.34 1.16
C VAL A 117 -5.07 2.05 0.28
N GLY A 118 -5.70 1.29 -0.60
CA GLY A 118 -6.61 1.80 -1.62
C GLY A 118 -7.95 1.06 -1.64
N LEU A 119 -8.94 1.74 -2.19
CA LEU A 119 -10.24 1.18 -2.58
C LEU A 119 -10.27 1.02 -4.10
N PHE A 120 -10.00 -0.20 -4.55
CA PHE A 120 -10.00 -0.56 -5.96
C PHE A 120 -11.42 -0.70 -6.51
N HIS A 121 -11.67 -0.05 -7.63
CA HIS A 121 -12.87 -0.16 -8.45
C HIS A 121 -12.45 -0.45 -9.88
N GLY A 122 -12.96 -1.52 -10.48
CA GLY A 122 -12.74 -1.78 -11.90
C GLY A 122 -14.04 -1.72 -12.68
N GLY A 123 -14.02 -1.03 -13.83
CA GLY A 123 -15.23 -0.84 -14.65
C GLY A 123 -15.96 -2.14 -15.01
N LYS A 124 -15.25 -3.26 -15.15
CA LYS A 124 -15.82 -4.59 -15.42
C LYS A 124 -16.01 -5.49 -14.21
N VAL A 125 -15.45 -5.14 -13.05
CA VAL A 125 -15.35 -6.04 -11.88
C VAL A 125 -15.99 -5.47 -10.61
N GLY A 126 -16.45 -4.22 -10.62
CA GLY A 126 -17.11 -3.58 -9.49
C GLY A 126 -16.14 -3.06 -8.42
N GLY A 127 -16.63 -2.91 -7.19
CA GLY A 127 -15.89 -2.38 -6.04
C GLY A 127 -16.81 -1.68 -5.03
N PRO A 128 -16.27 -1.09 -3.95
CA PRO A 128 -14.85 -0.99 -3.61
C PRO A 128 -14.26 -2.29 -3.03
N TYR A 129 -13.07 -2.66 -3.50
CA TYR A 129 -12.25 -3.70 -2.89
C TYR A 129 -11.10 -3.08 -2.11
N VAL A 130 -10.89 -3.48 -0.87
CA VAL A 130 -9.78 -3.00 -0.05
C VAL A 130 -8.49 -3.69 -0.49
N GLU A 131 -7.47 -2.89 -0.76
CA GLU A 131 -6.13 -3.34 -1.17
C GLU A 131 -5.05 -2.78 -0.26
N LEU A 132 -4.02 -3.59 0.06
CA LEU A 132 -2.80 -3.17 0.71
C LEU A 132 -1.61 -3.45 -0.19
N TRP A 133 -0.95 -2.38 -0.59
CA TRP A 133 0.26 -2.36 -1.40
C TRP A 133 1.47 -2.10 -0.52
N LYS A 134 2.59 -2.76 -0.81
CA LYS A 134 3.83 -2.65 -0.04
C LYS A 134 5.01 -2.46 -0.97
N HIS A 135 5.82 -1.46 -0.70
CA HIS A 135 7.08 -1.22 -1.37
C HIS A 135 8.12 -2.33 -1.09
N SER A 136 8.99 -2.61 -2.06
CA SER A 136 10.02 -3.65 -1.99
C SER A 136 10.96 -3.47 -0.79
N ASP A 137 11.23 -2.23 -0.43
CA ASP A 137 12.21 -1.88 0.60
C ASP A 137 11.58 -1.72 1.99
N ALA A 138 10.24 -1.83 2.08
CA ALA A 138 9.54 -1.70 3.33
C ALA A 138 9.89 -2.85 4.29
N LYS A 139 10.44 -2.48 5.45
CA LYS A 139 10.89 -3.43 6.47
C LYS A 139 9.70 -4.02 7.21
N LYS A 140 9.81 -5.31 7.56
CA LYS A 140 8.77 -5.95 8.37
C LYS A 140 8.71 -5.26 9.74
N GLY A 141 7.52 -4.77 10.10
CA GLY A 141 7.30 -4.12 11.40
C GLY A 141 7.73 -2.65 11.48
N SER A 142 8.08 -2.02 10.36
CA SER A 142 8.26 -0.57 10.30
C SER A 142 6.97 0.18 10.67
N GLU A 143 7.12 1.42 11.13
CA GLU A 143 5.99 2.26 11.52
C GLU A 143 5.06 2.58 10.33
N GLY A 144 5.62 2.83 9.13
CA GLY A 144 4.84 3.03 7.91
C GLY A 144 3.95 1.82 7.60
N LEU A 145 4.53 0.62 7.61
CA LEU A 145 3.78 -0.61 7.38
C LEU A 145 2.74 -0.89 8.47
N LYS A 146 3.01 -0.57 9.75
CA LYS A 146 2.01 -0.66 10.83
C LYS A 146 0.83 0.28 10.57
N CYS A 147 1.07 1.47 10.05
CA CYS A 147 0.02 2.39 9.67
C CYS A 147 -0.83 1.86 8.51
N CYS A 148 -0.24 1.34 7.44
CA CYS A 148 -1.01 0.71 6.36
C CYS A 148 -1.84 -0.47 6.87
N GLN A 149 -1.29 -1.33 7.72
CA GLN A 149 -2.05 -2.45 8.31
C GLN A 149 -3.23 -1.96 9.15
N LYS A 150 -3.04 -0.88 9.91
CA LYS A 150 -4.10 -0.23 10.68
C LYS A 150 -5.21 0.30 9.78
N TYR A 151 -4.87 1.02 8.71
CA TYR A 151 -5.86 1.60 7.80
C TYR A 151 -6.57 0.53 6.95
N PHE A 152 -5.86 -0.51 6.52
CA PHE A 152 -6.46 -1.67 5.87
C PHE A 152 -7.50 -2.35 6.77
N ARG A 153 -7.17 -2.61 8.05
CA ARG A 153 -8.13 -3.20 8.99
C ARG A 153 -9.34 -2.29 9.22
N LYS A 154 -9.12 -0.99 9.42
CA LYS A 154 -10.22 -0.02 9.59
C LYS A 154 -11.16 -0.03 8.39
N GLU A 155 -10.62 -0.15 7.18
CA GLU A 155 -11.42 -0.16 5.97
C GLU A 155 -12.19 -1.48 5.78
N LEU A 156 -11.62 -2.61 6.18
CA LEU A 156 -12.38 -3.86 6.30
C LEU A 156 -13.55 -3.73 7.27
N GLU A 157 -13.29 -3.22 8.48
CA GLU A 157 -14.31 -3.03 9.53
C GLU A 157 -15.46 -2.14 9.06
N LYS A 158 -15.16 -1.02 8.40
CA LYS A 158 -16.19 -0.13 7.81
C LYS A 158 -17.06 -0.83 6.78
N GLN A 159 -16.51 -1.79 6.05
CA GLN A 159 -17.23 -2.57 5.03
C GLN A 159 -17.88 -3.83 5.61
N GLY A 160 -17.86 -4.03 6.94
CA GLY A 160 -18.37 -5.24 7.58
C GLY A 160 -17.58 -6.51 7.23
N LYS A 161 -16.35 -6.36 6.74
CA LYS A 161 -15.46 -7.45 6.32
C LYS A 161 -14.52 -7.86 7.45
N SER A 162 -14.10 -9.10 7.39
CA SER A 162 -13.22 -9.77 8.36
C SER A 162 -11.92 -10.25 7.71
N LYS A 163 -11.15 -11.04 8.45
CA LYS A 163 -9.92 -11.67 7.96
C LYS A 163 -10.16 -12.74 6.90
N ASP A 164 -11.37 -13.27 6.81
CA ASP A 164 -11.73 -14.34 5.88
C ASP A 164 -12.17 -13.77 4.51
N ASP A 165 -12.37 -12.44 4.44
CA ASP A 165 -12.82 -11.70 3.26
C ASP A 165 -11.67 -11.13 2.41
N PHE A 166 -10.42 -11.44 2.75
CA PHE A 166 -9.26 -11.06 1.94
C PHE A 166 -8.29 -12.21 1.78
N LYS A 167 -7.54 -12.17 0.67
CA LYS A 167 -6.45 -13.11 0.40
C LYS A 167 -5.10 -12.43 0.46
N LYS A 168 -4.05 -13.21 0.73
CA LYS A 168 -2.66 -12.79 0.50
C LYS A 168 -2.30 -13.03 -0.96
N VAL A 169 -2.02 -11.96 -1.70
CA VAL A 169 -1.68 -12.02 -3.13
C VAL A 169 -0.19 -12.29 -3.34
N ASP A 170 0.65 -11.89 -2.39
CA ASP A 170 2.11 -12.04 -2.41
C ASP A 170 2.62 -13.39 -1.85
N LYS A 171 1.73 -14.37 -1.62
CA LYS A 171 2.10 -15.66 -1.03
C LYS A 171 3.07 -16.40 -1.96
N HIS A 172 4.24 -16.79 -1.43
CA HIS A 172 5.32 -17.50 -2.17
C HIS A 172 5.94 -16.71 -3.34
N CYS A 173 5.81 -15.39 -3.33
CA CYS A 173 6.53 -14.53 -4.25
C CYS A 173 7.96 -14.39 -3.78
N LYS A 174 8.87 -15.20 -4.35
CA LYS A 174 10.28 -14.80 -4.39
C LYS A 174 10.31 -13.58 -5.30
N ASN A 175 10.58 -12.40 -4.74
CA ASN A 175 10.73 -11.17 -5.51
C ASN A 175 11.50 -11.49 -6.80
N PRO A 176 11.02 -11.10 -7.99
CA PRO A 176 11.96 -10.97 -9.09
C PRO A 176 12.96 -9.90 -8.63
N ALA A 177 14.18 -10.34 -8.31
CA ALA A 177 15.33 -9.44 -8.22
C ALA A 177 15.33 -8.57 -9.49
#